data_AF-A0A1R0KGT0-F1
#
_entry.id   AF-A0A1R0KGT0-F1
#
_cell.length_a   1.000
_cell.length_b   1.000
_cell.length_c   1.000
_cell.angle_alpha   90.00
_cell.angle_beta   90.00
_cell.angle_gamma   90.00
#
_symmetry.space_group_name_H-M   'P 1'
#
loop_
_entity.id
_entity.type
_entity.pdbx_description
1 polymer ?
#
loop_
_entity_poly.entity_id
_entity_poly.type
_entity_poly.pdbx_seq_one_letter_code
_entity_poly.pdbx_strand_id
1 'polypeptide(L)'
;MTAVPAGDGVVYAVTAHRGVSVTAGGCAEAAIFPFGAFALVALFAVLFVLRLRRNARIRRGIPDALAYWRQGWFCHRRDGTFFPRGALMAAATFRGQVWRAGGYAGLSRGR
;
A
#
# COMPACT_ATOMS: atom_id res chain seq x y z
N MET A 1 -27.72 5.64 51.56
CA MET A 1 -27.60 4.58 50.55
C MET A 1 -28.33 3.36 51.08
N THR A 2 -29.48 3.01 50.52
CA THR A 2 -30.27 1.86 50.93
C THR A 2 -30.36 0.92 49.74
N ALA A 3 -29.70 -0.23 49.83
CA ALA A 3 -29.81 -1.29 48.83
C ALA A 3 -31.12 -2.06 49.06
N VAL A 4 -31.97 -2.13 48.04
CA VAL A 4 -33.19 -2.94 48.06
C VAL A 4 -32.90 -4.20 47.23
N PRO A 5 -33.00 -5.41 47.80
CA PRO A 5 -32.78 -6.63 47.05
C PRO A 5 -34.01 -6.96 46.19
N ALA A 6 -33.82 -7.03 44.87
CA ALA A 6 -34.73 -7.70 43.95
C ALA A 6 -34.02 -8.95 43.42
N GLY A 7 -34.74 -10.07 43.38
CA GLY A 7 -34.21 -11.44 43.32
C GLY A 7 -33.27 -11.81 42.17
N ASP A 8 -33.02 -10.93 41.19
CA ASP A 8 -32.16 -11.19 40.03
C ASP A 8 -31.22 -10.02 39.67
N GLY A 9 -30.98 -9.07 40.57
CA GLY A 9 -29.98 -8.01 40.34
C GLY A 9 -30.07 -6.83 41.30
N VAL A 10 -28.90 -6.26 41.64
CA VAL A 10 -28.81 -5.03 42.44
C VAL A 10 -29.03 -3.83 41.52
N VAL A 11 -30.17 -3.17 41.66
CA VAL A 11 -30.46 -1.89 41.00
C VAL A 11 -30.06 -0.77 41.95
N TYR A 12 -29.03 0.00 41.59
CA TYR A 12 -28.69 1.23 42.28
C TYR A 12 -29.58 2.36 41.76
N ALA A 13 -30.65 2.68 42.49
CA ALA A 13 -31.44 3.88 42.25
C ALA A 13 -30.64 5.10 42.73
N VAL A 14 -29.89 5.73 41.83
CA VAL A 14 -29.39 7.09 42.05
C VAL A 14 -30.56 8.03 41.79
N THR A 15 -30.99 8.77 42.81
CA THR A 15 -32.08 9.74 42.75
C THR A 15 -31.80 10.75 41.64
N ALA A 16 -32.44 10.56 40.49
CA ALA A 16 -32.29 11.40 39.32
C ALA A 16 -33.17 12.64 39.46
N HIS A 17 -32.58 13.78 39.87
CA HIS A 17 -33.15 15.06 39.49
C HIS A 17 -32.84 15.29 38.00
N ARG A 18 -33.89 15.29 37.17
CA ARG A 18 -33.93 15.49 35.71
C ARG A 18 -33.67 14.24 34.85
N GLY A 19 -34.72 13.43 34.69
CA GLY A 19 -35.40 13.24 33.41
C GLY A 19 -34.64 12.75 32.16
N VAL A 20 -33.42 12.21 32.27
CA VAL A 20 -32.73 11.57 31.13
C VAL A 20 -32.15 10.23 31.57
N SER A 21 -32.91 9.16 31.34
CA SER A 21 -32.41 7.78 31.43
C SER A 21 -31.65 7.45 30.14
N VAL A 22 -30.32 7.61 30.15
CA VAL A 22 -29.48 7.07 29.08
C VAL A 22 -29.24 5.59 29.38
N THR A 23 -30.07 4.73 28.80
CA THR A 23 -29.83 3.29 28.80
C THR A 23 -28.72 3.00 27.79
N ALA A 24 -27.46 3.05 28.23
CA ALA A 24 -26.34 2.57 27.44
C ALA A 24 -26.39 1.03 27.39
N GLY A 25 -27.15 0.50 26.43
CA GLY A 25 -27.15 -0.92 26.10
C GLY A 25 -25.81 -1.29 25.46
N GLY A 26 -24.89 -1.82 26.27
CA GLY A 26 -23.54 -2.27 25.89
C GLY A 26 -23.49 -3.51 25.00
N CYS A 27 -24.32 -3.58 23.96
CA CYS A 27 -24.32 -4.69 22.98
C CYS A 27 -24.00 -4.23 21.55
N ALA A 28 -24.01 -2.92 21.26
CA ALA A 28 -23.74 -2.40 19.91
C ALA A 28 -22.25 -2.31 19.56
N GLU A 29 -21.34 -2.39 20.54
CA GLU A 29 -19.91 -2.16 20.32
C GLU A 29 -19.16 -3.39 19.79
N ALA A 30 -19.71 -4.60 19.95
CA ALA A 30 -19.03 -5.84 19.55
C ALA A 30 -19.25 -6.23 18.07
N ALA A 31 -20.33 -5.76 17.44
CA ALA A 31 -20.66 -6.12 16.06
C ALA A 31 -19.99 -5.21 15.01
N ILE A 32 -19.48 -4.04 15.39
CA ILE A 32 -18.83 -3.10 14.47
C ILE A 32 -17.40 -3.56 14.10
N PHE A 33 -16.78 -4.37 14.96
CA PHE A 33 -15.40 -4.83 14.83
C PHE A 33 -15.11 -5.72 13.59
N PRO A 34 -15.92 -6.74 13.23
CA PRO A 34 -15.63 -7.54 12.05
C PRO A 34 -15.89 -6.77 10.75
N PHE A 35 -16.99 -6.01 10.65
CA PHE A 35 -17.33 -5.29 9.42
C PHE A 35 -16.31 -4.20 9.07
N GLY A 36 -15.80 -3.47 10.06
CA GLY A 36 -14.72 -2.50 9.84
C GLY A 36 -13.43 -3.15 9.35
N ALA A 37 -13.05 -4.29 9.93
CA ALA A 37 -11.87 -5.05 9.50
C ALA A 37 -12.02 -5.60 8.07
N PHE A 38 -13.18 -6.17 7.72
CA PHE A 38 -13.45 -6.64 6.35
C PHE A 38 -13.46 -5.48 5.35
N ALA A 39 -14.02 -4.32 5.69
CA ALA A 39 -14.01 -3.15 4.83
C ALA A 39 -12.58 -2.63 4.59
N LEU A 40 -11.73 -2.62 5.62
CA LEU A 40 -10.32 -2.25 5.49
C LEU A 40 -9.54 -3.24 4.63
N VAL A 41 -9.74 -4.55 4.80
CA VAL A 41 -9.10 -5.58 3.98
C VAL A 41 -9.54 -5.47 2.53
N ALA A 42 -10.84 -5.27 2.27
CA ALA A 42 -11.38 -5.08 0.93
C ALA A 42 -10.82 -3.81 0.27
N LEU A 43 -10.80 -2.69 1.01
CA LEU A 43 -10.21 -1.44 0.53
C LEU A 43 -8.72 -1.61 0.22
N PHE A 44 -7.96 -2.24 1.11
CA PHE A 44 -6.55 -2.52 0.90
C PHE A 44 -6.33 -3.40 -0.32
N ALA A 45 -7.12 -4.46 -0.50
CA ALA A 45 -7.05 -5.34 -1.66
C ALA A 45 -7.33 -4.58 -2.97
N VAL A 46 -8.36 -3.73 -3.01
CA VAL A 46 -8.68 -2.90 -4.18
C VAL A 46 -7.55 -1.93 -4.49
N LEU A 47 -7.06 -1.18 -3.49
CA LEU A 47 -5.94 -0.26 -3.67
C LEU A 47 -4.67 -0.99 -4.10
N PHE A 48 -4.41 -2.18 -3.57
CA PHE A 48 -3.27 -3.02 -3.94
C PHE A 48 -3.40 -3.50 -5.40
N VAL A 49 -4.57 -3.96 -5.83
CA VAL A 49 -4.80 -4.37 -7.22
C VAL A 49 -4.69 -3.17 -8.16
N LEU A 50 -5.24 -2.01 -7.80
CA LEU A 50 -5.09 -0.78 -8.60
C LEU A 50 -3.62 -0.34 -8.66
N ARG A 51 -2.88 -0.45 -7.56
CA ARG A 51 -1.43 -0.20 -7.49
C ARG A 51 -0.68 -1.16 -8.39
N LEU A 52 -1.03 -2.46 -8.38
CA LEU A 52 -0.47 -3.47 -9.25
C LEU A 52 -0.77 -3.18 -10.72
N ARG A 53 -1.99 -2.78 -11.06
CA ARG A 53 -2.38 -2.40 -12.44
C ARG A 53 -1.65 -1.15 -12.90
N ARG A 54 -1.54 -0.13 -12.04
CA ARG A 54 -0.81 1.11 -12.32
C ARG A 54 0.69 0.85 -12.46
N ASN A 55 1.24 -0.08 -11.66
CA ASN A 55 2.62 -0.55 -11.76
C ASN A 55 2.83 -1.66 -12.81
N ALA A 56 1.78 -2.21 -13.40
CA ALA A 56 1.90 -3.27 -14.40
C ALA A 56 2.62 -2.76 -15.64
N ARG A 57 2.47 -1.46 -15.95
CA ARG A 57 3.23 -0.82 -17.02
C ARG A 57 4.73 -0.80 -16.72
N ILE A 58 5.11 -0.48 -15.48
CA ILE A 58 6.51 -0.51 -15.04
C ILE A 58 7.03 -1.96 -15.11
N ARG A 59 6.28 -2.92 -14.57
CA ARG A 59 6.67 -4.34 -14.55
C ARG A 59 6.83 -4.95 -15.94
N ARG A 60 6.03 -4.52 -16.92
CA ARG A 60 6.13 -4.99 -18.32
C ARG A 60 7.43 -4.57 -19.00
N GLY A 61 7.99 -3.40 -18.65
CA GLY A 61 9.25 -2.90 -19.21
C GLY A 61 10.52 -3.46 -18.55
N ILE A 62 10.39 -4.14 -17.40
CA ILE A 62 11.52 -4.75 -16.68
C ILE A 62 12.27 -5.79 -17.52
N PRO A 63 11.63 -6.81 -18.14
CA PRO A 63 12.35 -7.82 -18.90
C PRO A 63 13.17 -7.22 -20.06
N ASP A 64 12.62 -6.24 -20.78
CA ASP A 64 13.30 -5.60 -21.91
C ASP A 64 14.49 -4.75 -21.47
N ALA A 65 14.31 -3.96 -20.40
CA ALA A 65 15.41 -3.21 -19.78
C ALA A 65 16.52 -4.14 -19.25
N LEU A 66 16.13 -5.28 -18.65
CA LEU A 66 17.07 -6.27 -18.11
C LEU A 66 17.83 -7.00 -19.23
N ALA A 67 17.15 -7.33 -20.33
CA ALA A 67 17.76 -7.95 -21.50
C ALA A 67 18.85 -7.04 -22.10
N TYR A 68 18.59 -5.74 -22.18
CA TYR A 68 19.59 -4.76 -22.62
C TYR A 68 20.71 -4.58 -21.59
N TRP A 69 20.36 -4.52 -20.29
CA TRP A 69 21.33 -4.39 -19.20
C TRP A 69 22.35 -5.54 -19.18
N ARG A 70 21.89 -6.78 -19.37
CA ARG A 70 22.73 -7.99 -19.37
C ARG A 70 23.75 -8.04 -20.51
N GLN A 71 23.60 -7.23 -21.55
CA GLN A 71 24.55 -7.16 -22.65
C GLN A 71 25.75 -6.25 -22.34
N GLY A 72 25.65 -5.37 -21.33
CA GLY A 72 26.70 -4.44 -20.97
C GLY A 72 27.59 -4.94 -19.83
N TRP A 73 28.90 -4.73 -19.95
CA TRP A 73 29.87 -4.97 -18.88
C TRP A 73 30.40 -3.64 -18.35
N PHE A 74 30.35 -3.42 -17.03
CA PHE A 74 30.83 -2.19 -16.42
C PHE A 74 32.32 -2.32 -16.06
N CYS A 75 33.14 -1.36 -16.50
CA CYS A 75 34.53 -1.27 -16.11
C CYS A 75 34.77 -0.01 -15.28
N HIS A 76 35.13 -0.20 -14.01
CA HIS A 76 35.43 0.92 -13.11
C HIS A 76 36.71 1.68 -13.54
N ARG A 77 37.66 1.02 -14.22
CA ARG A 77 38.93 1.65 -14.64
C ARG A 77 38.74 2.72 -15.72
N ARG A 78 37.69 2.63 -16.54
CA ARG A 78 37.41 3.56 -17.64
C ARG A 78 36.05 4.26 -17.49
N ASP A 79 35.39 4.12 -16.34
CA ASP A 79 34.06 4.65 -16.03
C ASP A 79 33.03 4.48 -17.17
N GLY A 80 33.08 3.33 -17.83
CA GLY A 80 32.37 3.06 -19.08
C GLY A 80 31.73 1.69 -19.10
N THR A 81 30.69 1.55 -19.93
CA THR A 81 30.00 0.29 -20.19
C THR A 81 30.43 -0.25 -21.56
N PHE A 82 30.88 -1.50 -21.60
CA PHE A 82 31.31 -2.20 -22.81
C PHE A 82 30.21 -3.09 -23.34
N PHE A 83 29.97 -3.05 -24.66
CA PHE A 83 29.10 -4.00 -25.35
C PHE A 83 29.92 -5.07 -26.09
N PRO A 84 29.40 -6.28 -26.27
CA PRO A 84 30.05 -7.35 -27.05
C PRO A 84 30.28 -6.95 -28.52
N ARG A 85 29.56 -5.95 -29.04
CA ARG A 85 29.80 -5.32 -30.36
C ARG A 85 30.92 -4.26 -30.36
N GLY A 86 31.70 -4.15 -29.29
CA GLY A 86 32.95 -3.37 -29.26
C GLY A 86 32.82 -1.87 -28.95
N ALA A 87 31.61 -1.35 -28.71
CA ALA A 87 31.43 0.05 -28.36
C ALA A 87 31.64 0.28 -26.84
N LEU A 88 32.55 1.18 -26.49
CA LEU A 88 32.64 1.76 -25.14
C LEU A 88 31.67 2.94 -25.06
N MET A 89 30.75 2.90 -24.10
CA MET A 89 29.76 3.96 -23.91
C MET A 89 29.82 4.49 -22.48
N ALA A 90 29.66 5.81 -22.32
CA ALA A 90 29.58 6.41 -20.99
C ALA A 90 28.40 5.83 -20.20
N ALA A 91 28.58 5.64 -18.89
CA ALA A 91 27.56 5.06 -18.02
C ALA A 91 26.24 5.85 -18.03
N ALA A 92 26.31 7.18 -18.17
CA ALA A 92 25.13 8.04 -18.29
C ALA A 92 24.30 7.73 -19.55
N THR A 93 24.97 7.62 -20.71
CA THR A 93 24.34 7.25 -21.98
C THR A 93 23.72 5.85 -21.91
N PHE A 94 24.41 4.92 -21.25
CA PHE A 94 23.93 3.54 -21.07
C PHE A 94 22.64 3.49 -20.25
N ARG A 95 22.58 4.19 -19.12
CA ARG A 95 21.36 4.32 -18.31
C ARG A 95 20.20 4.89 -19.13
N GLY A 96 20.48 5.88 -19.97
CA GLY A 96 19.48 6.45 -20.90
C GLY A 96 18.93 5.42 -21.89
N GLN A 97 19.77 4.55 -22.45
CA GLN A 97 19.33 3.49 -23.37
C GLN A 97 18.54 2.39 -22.67
N VAL A 98 18.99 1.95 -21.48
CA VAL A 98 18.25 0.98 -20.65
C VAL A 98 16.85 1.54 -20.31
N TRP A 99 16.78 2.83 -19.99
CA TRP A 99 15.51 3.50 -19.67
C TRP A 99 14.55 3.57 -20.86
N ARG A 100 15.08 3.81 -22.07
CA ARG A 100 14.30 3.78 -23.32
C ARG A 100 13.86 2.37 -23.69
N ALA A 101 14.76 1.39 -23.56
CA ALA A 101 14.46 -0.02 -23.86
C ALA A 101 13.33 -0.56 -22.98
N GLY A 102 13.29 -0.18 -21.69
CA GLY A 102 12.18 -0.52 -20.79
C GLY A 102 10.91 0.31 -20.99
N GLY A 103 10.83 1.19 -21.99
CA GLY A 103 9.64 2.01 -22.27
C GLY A 103 9.33 3.06 -21.18
N TYR A 104 10.27 3.37 -20.29
CA TYR A 104 10.05 4.26 -19.17
C TYR A 104 10.10 5.75 -19.54
N ALA A 105 10.58 6.09 -20.74
CA ALA A 105 10.66 7.47 -21.23
C ALA A 105 9.29 8.18 -21.29
N GLY A 106 8.19 7.42 -21.44
CA GLY A 106 6.83 7.98 -21.42
C GLY A 106 6.24 8.19 -20.02
N LEU A 107 6.86 7.62 -18.96
CA LEU A 107 6.35 7.73 -17.59
C LEU A 107 6.75 9.04 -16.90
N SER A 108 7.83 9.68 -17.33
CA SER A 108 8.34 10.92 -16.72
C SER A 108 7.56 12.17 -17.10
N ARG A 109 6.62 12.08 -18.05
CA ARG A 109 5.93 13.24 -18.66
C ARG A 109 4.53 13.52 -18.09
N GLY A 110 4.05 12.71 -17.15
CA GLY A 110 2.68 12.78 -16.62
C GLY A 110 2.59 13.33 -15.19
N ARG A 111 3.39 14.34 -14.85
CA ARG A 111 3.29 15.06 -13.57
C ARG A 111 2.77 16.47 -13.82
#